data_AF-A0A8I1KIN2-F1
#
_entry.id   AF-A0A8I1KIN2-F1
#
_cell.length_a   1.000
_cell.length_b   1.000
_cell.length_c   1.000
_cell.angle_alpha   90.00
_cell.angle_beta   90.00
_cell.angle_gamma   90.00
#
_symmetry.space_group_name_H-M   'P 1'
#
loop_
_entity.id
_entity.type
_entity.pdbx_description
1 polymer ?
#
loop_
_entity_poly.entity_id
_entity_poly.type
_entity_poly.pdbx_seq_one_letter_code
_entity_poly.pdbx_strand_id
1 'polypeptide(L)' 'MSEEQQVIQSEHTQNYSVDGKTVEIDIYRTEDSGWILEIVDENNNSTLWEDEFEKDNDALVEALDALKEEGIDNFIEPAK' A
#
# COMPACT_ATOMS: atom_id res chain seq x y z
N MET A 1 -20.69 -18.45 8.16
CA MET A 1 -20.25 -18.06 6.81
C MET A 1 -19.43 -16.82 7.04
N SER A 2 -18.15 -16.86 6.71
CA SER A 2 -17.26 -15.72 6.91
C SER A 2 -17.85 -14.55 6.16
N GLU A 3 -18.19 -13.47 6.87
CA GLU A 3 -18.49 -12.20 6.24
C GLU A 3 -17.16 -11.72 5.64
N GLU A 4 -16.82 -12.23 4.46
CA GLU A 4 -15.73 -11.70 3.65
C GLU A 4 -16.18 -10.29 3.29
N GLN A 5 -15.79 -9.32 4.11
CA GLN A 5 -15.97 -7.91 3.80
C GLN A 5 -15.49 -7.71 2.37
N GLN A 6 -16.38 -7.25 1.48
CA GLN A 6 -16.05 -7.04 0.09
C GLN A 6 -15.08 -5.85 0.00
N VAL A 7 -13.79 -6.16 0.06
CA VAL A 7 -12.73 -5.20 -0.20
C VAL A 7 -12.67 -4.97 -1.71
N ILE A 8 -12.82 -3.71 -2.10
CA ILE A 8 -12.68 -3.26 -3.47
C ILE A 8 -11.21 -2.88 -3.65
N GLN A 9 -10.47 -3.64 -4.43
CA GLN A 9 -9.13 -3.25 -4.84
C GLN A 9 -9.17 -2.22 -5.96
N SER A 10 -8.26 -1.26 -5.89
CA SER A 10 -8.05 -0.29 -6.95
C SER A 10 -7.29 -0.93 -8.10
N GLU A 11 -7.52 -0.40 -9.31
CA GLU A 11 -6.70 -0.70 -10.49
C GLU A 11 -5.28 -0.09 -10.38
N HIS A 12 -5.03 0.75 -9.37
CA HIS A 12 -3.74 1.37 -9.07
C HIS A 12 -2.82 0.53 -8.20
N THR A 13 -3.30 -0.58 -7.64
CA THR A 13 -2.46 -1.57 -6.94
C THR A 13 -1.38 -2.06 -7.89
N GLN A 14 -0.11 -1.92 -7.50
CA GLN A 14 1.04 -2.25 -8.34
C GLN A 14 2.30 -2.55 -7.53
N ASN A 15 3.22 -3.32 -8.10
CA ASN A 15 4.54 -3.50 -7.52
C ASN A 15 5.47 -2.35 -7.94
N TYR A 16 6.18 -1.81 -6.96
CA TYR A 16 7.20 -0.78 -7.15
C TYR A 16 8.58 -1.35 -6.84
N SER A 17 9.48 -1.29 -7.82
CA SER A 17 10.86 -1.77 -7.68
C SER A 17 11.86 -0.65 -7.92
N VAL A 18 12.79 -0.46 -6.99
CA VAL A 18 13.90 0.49 -7.12
C VAL A 18 15.16 -0.07 -6.45
N ASP A 19 16.32 0.17 -7.06
CA ASP A 19 17.63 -0.29 -6.55
C ASP A 19 17.71 -1.79 -6.20
N GLY A 20 16.97 -2.62 -6.93
CA GLY A 20 16.93 -4.08 -6.75
C GLY A 20 16.01 -4.57 -5.63
N LYS A 21 15.28 -3.67 -4.98
CA LYS A 21 14.28 -3.97 -3.95
C LYS A 21 12.88 -3.81 -4.52
N THR A 22 11.93 -4.57 -4.00
CA THR A 22 10.54 -4.53 -4.48
C THR A 22 9.57 -4.46 -3.32
N VAL A 23 8.61 -3.55 -3.43
CA VAL A 23 7.45 -3.47 -2.55
C VAL A 23 6.17 -3.55 -3.40
N GLU A 24 5.10 -4.00 -2.80
CA GLU A 24 3.75 -4.02 -3.35
C GLU A 24 2.97 -2.85 -2.75
N ILE A 25 2.50 -1.94 -3.61
CA ILE A 25 1.60 -0.88 -3.22
C ILE A 25 0.20 -1.43 -3.41
N ASP A 26 -0.47 -1.77 -2.30
CA ASP A 26 -1.86 -2.21 -2.30
C ASP A 26 -2.79 -1.09 -1.87
N ILE A 27 -3.81 -0.83 -2.69
CA ILE A 27 -4.78 0.23 -2.49
C ILE A 27 -6.16 -0.40 -2.56
N TYR A 28 -6.85 -0.41 -1.42
CA TYR A 28 -8.15 -1.04 -1.30
C TYR A 28 -9.08 -0.22 -0.43
N ARG A 29 -10.37 -0.48 -0.52
CA ARG A 29 -11.37 0.13 0.36
C ARG A 29 -12.49 -0.83 0.68
N THR A 30 -13.27 -0.51 1.70
CA THR A 30 -14.55 -1.19 1.96
C THR A 30 -15.71 -0.35 1.41
N GLU A 31 -16.93 -0.89 1.47
CA GLU A 31 -18.12 -0.21 0.93
C GLU A 31 -18.43 1.12 1.63
N ASP A 32 -18.04 1.25 2.90
CA ASP A 32 -18.34 2.39 3.78
C ASP A 32 -17.10 3.20 4.20
N SER A 33 -15.92 2.89 3.66
CA SER A 33 -14.64 3.50 4.05
C SER A 33 -13.95 4.23 2.88
N GLY A 34 -12.96 5.05 3.20
CA GLY A 34 -12.07 5.63 2.20
C GLY A 34 -11.09 4.59 1.65
N TRP A 35 -10.26 5.03 0.70
CA TRP A 35 -9.16 4.24 0.17
C TRP A 35 -8.05 4.13 1.20
N ILE A 36 -7.69 2.90 1.51
CA ILE A 36 -6.62 2.53 2.40
C ILE A 36 -5.40 2.22 1.54
N LEU A 37 -4.26 2.75 1.97
CA LEU A 37 -2.96 2.47 1.38
C LEU A 37 -2.19 1.52 2.29
N GLU A 38 -1.72 0.42 1.71
CA GLU A 38 -0.84 -0.54 2.36
C GLU A 38 0.36 -0.81 1.46
N ILE A 39 1.58 -0.69 2.00
CA ILE A 39 2.79 -1.10 1.29
C ILE A 39 3.31 -2.38 1.92
N VAL A 40 3.38 -3.45 1.12
CA VAL A 40 3.88 -4.75 1.54
C VAL A 40 5.26 -4.97 0.96
N ASP A 41 6.26 -5.27 1.79
CA ASP A 41 7.61 -5.53 1.33
C ASP A 41 7.85 -6.99 0.95
N GLU A 42 9.01 -7.26 0.34
CA GLU A 42 9.43 -8.61 -0.06
C GLU A 42 9.46 -9.65 1.09
N ASN A 43 9.60 -9.18 2.33
CA ASN A 43 9.61 -10.01 3.54
C ASN A 43 8.21 -10.18 4.16
N ASN A 44 7.14 -9.76 3.49
CA ASN A 44 5.75 -9.78 4.00
C ASN A 44 5.52 -8.90 5.25
N ASN A 45 6.31 -7.84 5.46
CA ASN A 45 5.89 -6.80 6.40
C ASN A 45 5.01 -5.82 5.64
N SER A 46 3.99 -5.29 6.32
CA SER A 46 3.09 -4.33 5.73
C SER A 46 3.09 -3.03 6.52
N THR A 47 3.25 -1.93 5.79
CA THR A 47 3.12 -0.56 6.28
C THR A 47 1.74 -0.08 5.89
N LEU A 48 0.85 0.02 6.87
CA LEU A 48 -0.51 0.51 6.68
C LEU A 48 -0.57 2.00 7.01
N TRP A 49 -1.15 2.79 6.11
CA TRP A 49 -1.43 4.20 6.39
C TRP A 49 -2.64 4.32 7.32
N GLU A 50 -2.53 5.17 8.34
CA GLU A 50 -3.63 5.43 9.29
C GLU A 50 -4.73 6.32 8.68
N ASP A 51 -4.37 7.19 7.72
CA ASP A 51 -5.30 8.08 7.04
C ASP A 51 -5.88 7.43 5.78
N GLU A 52 -7.18 7.61 5.59
CA GLU A 52 -7.91 7.16 4.42
C GLU A 52 -7.97 8.25 3.34
N PHE A 53 -7.85 7.86 2.07
CA PHE A 53 -7.90 8.74 0.93
C PHE A 53 -9.28 8.77 0.28
N GLU A 54 -9.69 9.93 -0.25
CA GLU A 54 -10.94 10.04 -1.02
C GLU A 54 -10.82 9.38 -2.40
N LYS A 55 -9.61 9.33 -2.96
CA LYS A 55 -9.31 8.74 -4.26
C LYS A 55 -8.12 7.79 -4.16
N ASP A 56 -8.21 6.70 -4.89
CA ASP A 56 -7.14 5.73 -5.06
C ASP A 56 -5.89 6.32 -5.72
N ASN A 57 -6.06 7.25 -6.66
CA ASN A 57 -4.91 7.96 -7.26
C ASN A 57 -4.15 8.79 -6.21
N ASP A 58 -4.85 9.45 -5.28
CA ASP A 58 -4.20 10.23 -4.22
C ASP A 58 -3.39 9.30 -3.29
N ALA A 59 -3.94 8.12 -2.95
CA ALA A 59 -3.22 7.07 -2.22
C ALA A 59 -1.96 6.61 -2.97
N LEU A 60 -2.06 6.38 -4.28
CA LEU A 60 -0.90 5.98 -5.09
C LEU A 60 0.19 7.07 -5.11
N VAL A 61 -0.21 8.33 -5.27
CA VAL A 61 0.73 9.46 -5.28
C VAL A 61 1.45 9.54 -3.95
N GLU A 62 0.74 9.44 -2.83
CA GLU A 62 1.34 9.44 -1.49
C GLU A 62 2.34 8.30 -1.31
N ALA A 63 1.96 7.08 -1.70
CA ALA A 63 2.85 5.91 -1.63
C ALA A 63 4.15 6.14 -2.39
N LEU A 64 4.05 6.64 -3.62
CA LEU A 64 5.21 6.91 -4.47
C LEU A 64 6.05 8.08 -3.98
N ASP A 65 5.44 9.08 -3.33
CA ASP A 65 6.16 10.21 -2.76
C ASP A 65 6.93 9.77 -1.51
N ALA A 66 6.27 9.06 -0.59
CA ALA A 66 6.90 8.50 0.59
C ALA A 66 8.07 7.55 0.23
N LEU A 67 7.88 6.66 -0.74
CA LEU A 67 8.94 5.77 -1.26
C LEU A 67 10.14 6.53 -1.86
N LYS A 68 9.95 7.75 -2.37
CA LYS A 68 11.01 8.59 -2.93
C LYS A 68 11.65 9.51 -1.90
N GLU A 69 10.86 10.10 -1.01
CA GLU A 69 11.30 11.06 -0.01
C GLU A 69 11.98 10.37 1.18
N GLU A 70 11.35 9.34 1.74
CA GLU A 70 11.93 8.55 2.82
C GLU A 70 12.88 7.48 2.25
N GLY A 71 12.58 6.97 1.06
CA GLY A 71 13.35 5.91 0.41
C GLY A 71 12.79 4.52 0.72
N ILE A 72 12.82 3.63 -0.28
CA ILE A 72 12.26 2.27 -0.18
C ILE A 72 12.80 1.46 1.01
N ASP A 73 14.03 1.73 1.44
CA ASP A 73 14.66 1.10 2.61
C ASP A 73 13.87 1.30 3.91
N ASN A 74 13.14 2.41 4.06
CA ASN A 74 12.33 2.66 5.25
C ASN A 74 11.04 1.81 5.26
N PHE A 75 10.61 1.32 4.10
CA PHE A 75 9.43 0.46 3.96
C PHE A 75 9.78 -1.03 3.91
N ILE A 76 11.07 -1.37 3.92
CA ILE A 76 11.54 -2.76 3.94
C ILE A 76 12.04 -3.07 5.34
N GLU A 77 11.20 -3.73 6.10
CA GLU A 77 11.58 -4.24 7.41
C GLU A 77 12.37 -5.56 7.30
N PRO A 78 13.28 -5.84 8.24
CA PRO A 78 14.01 -7.10 8.24
C PRO A 78 13.05 -8.29 8.37
N ALA A 79 13.32 -9.35 7.62
CA ALA A 79 12.58 -10.61 7.74
C ALA A 79 12.53 -11.10 9.19
N LYS A 80 11.32 -11.42 9.66
CA LYS A 80 11.02 -11.84 11.02
C LYS A 80 11.45 -13.28 11.33
#